data_AF-A0A292RUK2-F1
#
_entry.id   AF-A0A292RUK2-F1
#
_cell.length_a   1.000
_cell.length_b   1.000
_cell.length_c   1.000
_cell.angle_alpha   90.00
_cell.angle_beta   90.00
_cell.angle_gamma   90.00
#
_symmetry.space_group_name_H-M   'P 1'
#
loop_
_entity.id
_entity.type
_entity.pdbx_description
1 polymer ?
#
loop_
_entity_poly.entity_id
_entity_poly.type
_entity_poly.pdbx_seq_one_letter_code
_entity_poly.pdbx_strand_id
1 'polypeptide(L)'
;MNILPLNTYKYQTPVFGAKKSKKEEIGPKKLNFTQSEEEFNEFLVKLRRLESDIRVQKQNLKLFYSAQDSYDYHELLKQRQLVLAKLKRIAKKYDTDYLVLQRNVLVKKEYNRYAPKIIRASSVKELAELKELISTSFLYKAAENLLMNLIDKKKF
;
A
#
# COMPACT_ATOMS: atom_id res chain seq x y z
N MET A 1 32.96 56.75 34.76
CA MET A 1 31.53 56.47 34.98
C MET A 1 31.39 55.03 35.45
N ASN A 2 30.82 54.81 36.63
CA ASN A 2 30.46 53.49 37.13
C ASN A 2 29.09 53.10 36.58
N ILE A 3 29.00 51.97 35.88
CA ILE A 3 27.73 51.29 35.59
C ILE A 3 27.95 49.80 35.87
N LEU A 4 27.03 49.25 36.65
CA LEU A 4 27.03 47.98 37.40
C LEU A 4 27.24 46.71 36.53
N PRO A 5 27.67 45.57 37.12
CA PRO A 5 27.76 44.30 36.41
C PRO A 5 26.37 43.77 36.03
N LEU A 6 26.23 43.30 34.79
CA LEU A 6 25.03 42.64 34.28
C LEU A 6 24.78 41.34 35.03
N ASN A 7 23.84 41.42 35.96
CA ASN A 7 23.34 40.29 36.72
C ASN A 7 22.48 39.38 35.84
N THR A 8 22.60 38.09 36.11
CA THR A 8 22.07 36.95 35.38
C THR A 8 20.55 36.94 35.26
N TYR A 9 20.03 36.75 34.05
CA TYR A 9 18.77 36.03 33.84
C TYR A 9 19.00 34.94 32.80
N LYS A 10 19.31 33.73 33.30
CA LYS A 10 19.15 32.51 32.51
C LYS A 10 17.67 32.42 32.16
N TYR A 11 17.31 32.65 30.91
CA TYR A 11 16.02 32.22 30.39
C TYR A 11 16.03 30.69 30.43
N GLN A 12 15.54 30.11 31.53
CA GLN A 12 15.07 28.74 31.52
C GLN A 12 13.83 28.75 30.63
N THR A 13 13.99 28.30 29.39
CA THR A 13 12.89 27.84 28.58
C THR A 13 12.11 26.82 29.42
N PRO A 14 10.79 26.98 29.60
CA PRO A 14 10.02 25.92 30.24
C PRO A 14 10.15 24.70 29.34
N VAL A 15 10.91 23.71 29.82
CA VAL A 15 10.91 22.38 29.25
C VAL A 15 9.50 21.87 29.48
N PHE A 16 8.63 22.04 28.49
CA PHE A 16 7.40 21.29 28.40
C PHE A 16 7.83 19.83 28.29
N GLY A 17 7.98 19.19 29.45
CA GLY A 17 8.02 17.75 29.60
C GLY A 17 6.66 17.25 29.16
N ALA A 18 6.43 17.20 27.85
CA ALA A 18 5.40 16.39 27.26
C ALA A 18 5.74 14.98 27.73
N LYS A 19 5.08 14.54 28.80
CA LYS A 19 4.91 13.12 29.10
C LYS A 19 4.40 12.54 27.79
N LYS A 20 5.29 11.95 27.00
CA LYS A 20 4.92 11.08 25.88
C LYS A 20 4.18 9.95 26.55
N SER A 21 2.87 10.13 26.73
CA SER A 21 1.97 9.02 27.00
C SER A 21 2.35 7.97 25.98
N LYS A 22 2.70 6.78 26.45
CA LYS A 22 2.91 5.62 25.57
C LYS A 22 1.61 5.50 24.77
N LYS A 23 1.58 6.07 23.56
CA LYS A 23 0.46 5.88 22.65
C LYS A 23 0.39 4.38 22.48
N GLU A 24 -0.67 3.76 23.00
CA GLU A 24 -0.97 2.36 22.71
C GLU A 24 -0.79 2.18 21.21
N GLU A 25 0.08 1.24 20.81
CA GLU A 25 0.27 0.94 19.40
C GLU A 25 -1.01 0.29 18.87
N ILE A 26 -1.87 1.12 18.28
CA ILE A 26 -3.17 0.77 17.68
C ILE A 26 -3.03 -0.39 16.66
N GLY A 27 -1.83 -0.56 16.09
CA GLY A 27 -1.46 -1.65 15.20
C GLY A 27 -0.34 -1.24 14.24
N PRO A 28 0.11 -2.14 13.36
CA PRO A 28 1.17 -1.85 12.42
C PRO A 28 0.72 -0.79 11.42
N LYS A 29 1.48 0.32 11.32
CA LYS A 29 1.22 1.39 10.33
C LYS A 29 1.32 0.89 8.89
N LYS A 30 2.13 -0.15 8.67
CA LYS A 30 2.41 -0.75 7.37
C LYS A 30 2.75 -2.23 7.58
N LEU A 31 2.21 -3.09 6.74
CA LEU A 31 2.67 -4.47 6.59
C LEU A 31 3.81 -4.49 5.58
N ASN A 32 4.97 -4.94 6.02
CA ASN A 32 6.13 -5.09 5.16
C ASN A 32 6.00 -6.35 4.31
N PHE A 33 6.56 -6.27 3.11
CA PHE A 33 6.69 -7.44 2.26
C PHE A 33 7.85 -8.31 2.76
N THR A 34 7.71 -9.62 2.61
CA THR A 34 8.85 -10.53 2.68
C THR A 34 9.66 -10.41 1.40
N GLN A 35 10.90 -10.90 1.41
CA GLN A 35 11.75 -10.90 0.21
C GLN A 35 11.06 -11.55 -1.02
N SER A 36 10.35 -12.66 -0.80
CA SER A 36 9.59 -13.34 -1.86
C SER A 36 8.46 -12.47 -2.42
N GLU A 37 7.74 -11.76 -1.55
CA GLU A 37 6.65 -10.87 -1.92
C GLU A 37 7.14 -9.60 -2.61
N GLU A 38 8.31 -9.07 -2.24
CA GLU A 38 8.94 -7.91 -2.90
C GLU A 38 9.34 -8.25 -4.33
N GLU A 39 10.10 -9.34 -4.50
CA GLU A 39 10.53 -9.84 -5.82
C GLU A 39 9.31 -10.15 -6.70
N PHE A 40 8.27 -10.78 -6.13
CA PHE A 40 7.03 -11.05 -6.84
C PHE A 40 6.26 -9.79 -7.21
N ASN A 41 6.13 -8.83 -6.28
CA ASN A 41 5.37 -7.59 -6.50
C ASN A 41 5.97 -6.74 -7.62
N GLU A 42 7.30 -6.74 -7.80
CA GLU A 42 7.96 -6.03 -8.91
C GLU A 42 7.39 -6.48 -10.27
N PHE A 43 7.28 -7.81 -10.47
CA PHE A 43 6.74 -8.37 -11.71
C PHE A 43 5.21 -8.33 -11.76
N LEU A 44 4.52 -8.41 -10.62
CA LEU A 44 3.07 -8.30 -10.57
C LEU A 44 2.60 -6.91 -11.01
N VAL A 45 3.34 -5.84 -10.66
CA VAL A 45 3.06 -4.49 -11.14
C VAL A 45 3.26 -4.39 -12.65
N LYS A 46 4.34 -4.99 -13.19
CA LYS A 46 4.59 -5.06 -14.64
C LYS A 46 3.45 -5.79 -15.36
N LEU A 47 3.00 -6.93 -14.82
CA LEU A 47 1.88 -7.70 -15.37
C LEU A 47 0.59 -6.86 -15.45
N ARG A 48 0.24 -6.13 -14.38
CA ARG A 48 -0.98 -5.30 -14.37
C ARG A 48 -0.93 -4.16 -15.39
N ARG A 49 0.24 -3.56 -15.61
CA ARG A 49 0.43 -2.55 -16.65
C ARG A 49 0.22 -3.16 -18.03
N LEU A 50 0.90 -4.29 -18.31
CA LEU A 50 0.72 -5.02 -19.56
C LEU A 50 -0.74 -5.43 -19.80
N GLU A 51 -1.47 -5.88 -18.78
CA GLU A 51 -2.89 -6.21 -18.92
C GLU A 51 -3.76 -5.00 -19.27
N SER A 52 -3.42 -3.82 -18.76
CA SER A 52 -4.07 -2.56 -19.15
C SER A 52 -3.75 -2.21 -20.61
N ASP A 53 -2.47 -2.27 -21.00
CA ASP A 53 -2.01 -1.93 -22.36
C ASP A 53 -2.64 -2.88 -23.39
N ILE A 54 -2.67 -4.18 -23.10
CA ILE A 54 -3.36 -5.21 -23.91
C ILE A 54 -4.84 -4.89 -24.06
N ARG A 55 -5.50 -4.44 -22.99
CA ARG A 55 -6.93 -4.09 -23.04
C ARG A 55 -7.18 -2.89 -23.95
N VAL A 56 -6.35 -1.85 -23.83
CA VAL A 56 -6.43 -0.65 -24.67
C VAL A 56 -6.16 -1.03 -26.14
N GLN A 57 -5.09 -1.76 -26.41
CA GLN A 57 -4.71 -2.13 -27.77
C GLN A 57 -5.75 -3.03 -28.43
N LYS A 58 -6.33 -3.98 -27.66
CA LYS A 58 -7.46 -4.79 -28.14
C LYS A 58 -8.69 -3.95 -28.48
N GLN A 59 -8.92 -2.86 -27.77
CA GLN A 59 -10.02 -1.94 -28.06
C GLN A 59 -9.73 -1.11 -29.32
N ASN A 60 -8.49 -0.66 -29.50
CA ASN A 60 -8.07 0.05 -30.71
C ASN A 60 -8.29 -0.81 -31.96
N LEU A 61 -7.85 -2.07 -31.92
CA LEU A 61 -8.04 -3.05 -33.00
C LEU A 61 -9.50 -3.33 -33.37
N LYS A 62 -10.43 -3.19 -32.40
CA LYS A 62 -11.87 -3.33 -32.67
C LYS A 62 -12.44 -2.12 -33.41
N LEU A 63 -11.92 -0.93 -33.11
CA LEU A 63 -12.42 0.33 -33.67
C LEU A 63 -11.78 0.62 -35.02
N PHE A 64 -10.50 0.31 -35.18
CA PHE A 64 -9.71 0.55 -36.37
C PHE A 64 -8.79 -0.65 -36.60
N TYR A 65 -8.93 -1.31 -37.74
CA TYR A 65 -8.03 -2.41 -38.09
C TYR A 65 -6.74 -1.86 -38.70
N SER A 66 -5.60 -2.15 -38.06
CA SER A 66 -4.26 -1.77 -38.53
C SER A 66 -3.31 -2.96 -38.34
N ALA A 67 -2.52 -3.24 -39.38
CA ALA A 67 -1.53 -4.32 -39.32
C ALA A 67 -0.45 -4.05 -38.26
N GLN A 68 -0.08 -2.78 -38.07
CA GLN A 68 0.85 -2.36 -37.02
C GLN A 68 0.25 -2.60 -35.63
N ASP A 69 -1.00 -2.17 -35.43
CA ASP A 69 -1.68 -2.36 -34.14
C ASP A 69 -1.86 -3.84 -33.78
N SER A 70 -2.02 -4.69 -34.80
CA SER A 70 -2.12 -6.14 -34.65
C SER A 70 -0.79 -6.73 -34.20
N TYR A 71 0.30 -6.32 -34.83
CA TYR A 71 1.66 -6.71 -34.43
C TYR A 71 1.95 -6.30 -32.97
N ASP A 72 1.70 -5.03 -32.62
CA ASP A 72 1.95 -4.50 -31.28
C ASP A 72 1.13 -5.24 -30.21
N TYR A 73 -0.13 -5.57 -30.51
CA TYR A 73 -0.97 -6.41 -29.65
C TYR A 73 -0.35 -7.79 -29.42
N HIS A 74 0.14 -8.45 -30.47
CA HIS A 74 0.78 -9.76 -30.35
C HIS A 74 2.08 -9.71 -29.55
N GLU A 75 2.88 -8.65 -29.70
CA GLU A 75 4.08 -8.44 -28.88
C GLU A 75 3.73 -8.27 -27.39
N LEU A 76 2.70 -7.49 -27.06
CA LEU A 76 2.22 -7.37 -25.68
C LEU A 76 1.78 -8.72 -25.09
N LEU A 77 1.13 -9.58 -25.90
CA LEU A 77 0.75 -10.93 -25.46
C LEU A 77 1.98 -11.82 -25.17
N LYS A 78 3.02 -11.76 -26.00
CA LYS A 78 4.29 -12.48 -25.74
C LYS A 78 4.93 -11.99 -24.44
N GLN A 79 5.02 -10.68 -24.24
CA GLN A 79 5.55 -10.08 -23.01
C GLN A 79 4.76 -10.53 -21.77
N ARG A 80 3.43 -10.57 -21.85
CA ARG A 80 2.57 -11.09 -20.78
C ARG A 80 2.94 -12.53 -20.40
N GLN A 81 3.15 -13.40 -21.38
CA GLN A 81 3.53 -14.80 -21.13
C GLN A 81 4.90 -14.90 -20.42
N LEU A 82 5.88 -14.09 -20.84
CA LEU A 82 7.20 -14.06 -20.21
C LEU A 82 7.13 -13.61 -18.75
N VAL A 83 6.34 -12.56 -18.46
CA VAL A 83 6.14 -12.07 -17.08
C VAL A 83 5.42 -13.11 -16.22
N LEU A 84 4.37 -13.76 -16.75
CA LEU A 84 3.69 -14.85 -16.04
C LEU A 84 4.63 -16.02 -15.73
N ALA A 85 5.47 -16.41 -16.69
CA ALA A 85 6.47 -17.46 -16.47
C ALA A 85 7.48 -17.05 -15.40
N LYS A 86 7.93 -15.78 -15.39
CA LYS A 86 8.83 -15.25 -14.36
C LYS A 86 8.19 -15.28 -12.97
N LEU A 87 6.93 -14.86 -12.84
CA LEU A 87 6.20 -14.92 -11.57
C LEU A 87 6.05 -16.37 -11.06
N LYS A 88 5.73 -17.32 -11.93
CA LYS A 88 5.68 -18.75 -11.58
C LYS A 88 7.05 -19.29 -11.12
N ARG A 89 8.14 -18.87 -11.75
CA ARG A 89 9.51 -19.22 -11.33
C ARG A 89 9.86 -18.63 -9.96
N ILE A 90 9.44 -17.40 -9.66
CA ILE A 90 9.62 -16.78 -8.34
C ILE A 90 8.88 -17.58 -7.28
N ALA A 91 7.60 -17.90 -7.51
CA ALA A 91 6.81 -18.72 -6.60
C ALA A 91 7.51 -20.08 -6.32
N LYS A 92 7.98 -20.75 -7.37
CA LYS A 92 8.75 -22.01 -7.26
C LYS A 92 10.07 -21.84 -6.51
N LYS A 93 10.80 -20.74 -6.72
CA LYS A 93 12.09 -20.44 -6.06
C LYS A 93 11.96 -20.40 -4.54
N TYR A 94 10.83 -19.89 -4.04
CA TYR A 94 10.55 -19.76 -2.61
C TYR A 94 9.63 -20.86 -2.07
N ASP A 95 9.43 -21.95 -2.83
CA ASP A 95 8.56 -23.08 -2.47
C ASP A 95 7.18 -22.63 -1.96
N THR A 96 6.61 -21.64 -2.63
CA THR A 96 5.32 -21.04 -2.26
C THR A 96 4.37 -21.11 -3.44
N ASP A 97 3.10 -21.36 -3.18
CA ASP A 97 2.08 -21.35 -4.23
C ASP A 97 1.93 -19.93 -4.84
N TYR A 98 1.79 -19.88 -6.16
CA TYR A 98 1.67 -18.63 -6.92
C TYR A 98 0.46 -17.79 -6.47
N LEU A 99 -0.70 -18.41 -6.28
CA LEU A 99 -1.93 -17.72 -5.89
C LEU A 99 -1.85 -17.25 -4.44
N VAL A 100 -1.23 -18.04 -3.57
CA VAL A 100 -0.95 -17.64 -2.18
C VAL A 100 -0.05 -16.40 -2.16
N LEU A 101 1.05 -16.41 -2.89
CA LEU A 101 1.99 -15.28 -2.95
C LEU A 101 1.34 -14.03 -3.54
N GLN A 102 0.56 -14.19 -4.62
CA GLN A 102 -0.23 -13.12 -5.21
C GLN A 102 -1.22 -12.55 -4.20
N ARG A 103 -2.00 -13.39 -3.53
CA ARG A 103 -2.99 -12.98 -2.52
C ARG A 103 -2.32 -12.21 -1.38
N ASN A 104 -1.21 -12.71 -0.85
CA ASN A 104 -0.50 -12.06 0.27
C ASN A 104 -0.02 -10.66 -0.09
N VAL A 105 0.58 -10.50 -1.28
CA VAL A 105 1.00 -9.18 -1.80
C VAL A 105 -0.21 -8.25 -1.89
N LEU A 106 -1.34 -8.70 -2.44
CA LEU A 106 -2.50 -7.84 -2.64
C LEU A 106 -3.18 -7.44 -1.32
N VAL A 107 -3.34 -8.38 -0.39
CA VAL A 107 -3.86 -8.11 0.96
C VAL A 107 -3.03 -7.05 1.67
N LYS A 108 -1.69 -7.17 1.61
CA LYS A 108 -0.79 -6.18 2.21
C LYS A 108 -0.89 -4.81 1.53
N LYS A 109 -1.04 -4.75 0.21
CA LYS A 109 -1.24 -3.48 -0.53
C LYS A 109 -2.55 -2.80 -0.15
N GLU A 110 -3.64 -3.55 -0.06
CA GLU A 110 -4.94 -3.05 0.37
C GLU A 110 -4.89 -2.54 1.81
N TYR A 111 -4.33 -3.32 2.73
CA TYR A 111 -4.13 -2.87 4.10
C TYR A 111 -3.31 -1.57 4.15
N ASN A 112 -2.16 -1.53 3.47
CA ASN A 112 -1.26 -0.38 3.44
C ASN A 112 -1.88 0.87 2.79
N ARG A 113 -2.94 0.73 1.99
CA ARG A 113 -3.70 1.86 1.41
C ARG A 113 -4.55 2.58 2.46
N TYR A 114 -5.12 1.83 3.40
CA TYR A 114 -6.11 2.34 4.36
C TYR A 114 -5.56 2.52 5.78
N ALA A 115 -4.64 1.66 6.23
CA ALA A 115 -4.10 1.72 7.59
C ALA A 115 -3.52 3.10 7.98
N PRO A 116 -2.75 3.80 7.12
CA PRO A 116 -2.28 5.15 7.45
C PRO A 116 -3.38 6.20 7.57
N LYS A 117 -4.55 5.98 6.96
CA LYS A 117 -5.71 6.88 7.07
C LYS A 117 -6.42 6.66 8.39
N ILE A 118 -6.67 5.40 8.75
CA ILE A 118 -7.26 4.99 10.03
C ILE A 118 -6.43 5.51 11.21
N ILE A 119 -5.11 5.35 11.14
CA ILE A 119 -4.20 5.78 12.23
C ILE A 119 -4.16 7.30 12.38
N ARG A 120 -4.29 8.04 11.28
CA ARG A 120 -4.31 9.51 11.27
C ARG A 120 -5.69 10.11 11.56
N ALA A 121 -6.75 9.29 11.58
CA ALA A 121 -8.09 9.76 11.90
C ALA A 121 -8.09 10.44 13.27
N SER A 122 -8.61 11.66 13.29
CA SER A 122 -8.62 12.58 14.42
C SER A 122 -9.95 12.57 15.18
N SER A 123 -11.03 12.09 14.54
CA SER A 123 -12.37 12.02 15.13
C SER A 123 -13.09 10.70 14.88
N VAL A 124 -14.05 10.37 15.74
CA VAL A 124 -14.95 9.22 15.59
C VAL A 124 -15.70 9.28 14.25
N LYS A 125 -16.07 10.49 13.81
CA LYS A 125 -16.76 10.70 12.53
C LYS A 125 -15.89 10.30 11.34
N GLU A 126 -14.64 10.77 11.29
CA GLU A 126 -13.69 10.38 10.22
C GLU A 126 -13.46 8.87 10.17
N LEU A 127 -13.42 8.22 11.34
CA LEU A 127 -13.25 6.78 11.42
C LEU A 127 -14.49 6.01 10.94
N ALA A 128 -15.69 6.52 11.21
CA ALA A 128 -16.94 5.96 10.70
C ALA A 128 -17.04 6.06 9.17
N GLU A 129 -16.68 7.21 8.59
CA GLU A 129 -16.61 7.39 7.13
C GLU A 129 -15.60 6.44 6.49
N LEU A 130 -14.42 6.26 7.10
CA LEU A 130 -13.43 5.27 6.64
C LEU A 130 -13.95 3.84 6.75
N LYS A 131 -14.70 3.50 7.80
CA LYS A 131 -15.33 2.19 7.98
C LYS A 131 -16.33 1.90 6.87
N GLU A 132 -17.20 2.85 6.56
CA GLU A 132 -18.17 2.72 5.47
C GLU A 132 -17.47 2.56 4.11
N LEU A 133 -16.43 3.35 3.86
CA LEU A 133 -15.65 3.26 2.62
C LEU A 133 -14.96 1.89 2.47
N ILE A 134 -14.42 1.33 3.55
CA ILE A 134 -13.79 0.01 3.54
C ILE A 134 -14.84 -1.09 3.31
N SER A 135 -16.00 -1.01 3.97
CA SER A 135 -17.09 -1.98 3.83
C SER A 135 -17.71 -2.01 2.43
N THR A 136 -17.73 -0.86 1.75
CA THR A 136 -18.25 -0.72 0.37
C THR A 136 -17.20 -0.97 -0.69
N SER A 137 -15.92 -1.10 -0.31
CA SER A 137 -14.83 -1.43 -1.22
C SER A 137 -14.76 -2.94 -1.48
N PHE A 138 -14.49 -3.33 -2.73
CA PHE A 138 -14.23 -4.72 -3.11
C PHE A 138 -12.80 -5.14 -2.68
N LEU A 139 -12.58 -5.33 -1.38
CA LEU A 139 -11.31 -5.77 -0.80
C LEU A 139 -11.27 -7.28 -0.59
N TYR A 140 -10.06 -7.83 -0.46
CA TYR A 140 -9.92 -9.18 0.08
C TYR A 140 -10.42 -9.22 1.52
N LYS A 141 -11.25 -10.22 1.87
CA LYS A 141 -11.78 -10.40 3.23
C LYS A 141 -10.70 -10.36 4.31
N ALA A 142 -9.51 -10.89 4.02
CA ALA A 142 -8.38 -10.83 4.93
C ALA A 142 -7.88 -9.39 5.17
N ALA A 143 -7.82 -8.55 4.14
CA ALA A 143 -7.43 -7.15 4.29
C ALA A 143 -8.52 -6.36 5.05
N GLU A 144 -9.79 -6.59 4.70
CA GLU A 144 -10.95 -5.99 5.38
C GLU A 144 -10.94 -6.31 6.88
N ASN A 145 -10.81 -7.59 7.26
CA ASN A 145 -10.76 -8.01 8.66
C ASN A 145 -9.59 -7.35 9.42
N LEU A 146 -8.41 -7.25 8.82
CA LEU A 146 -7.26 -6.57 9.42
C LEU A 146 -7.54 -5.07 9.63
N LEU A 147 -8.21 -4.43 8.68
CA LEU A 147 -8.56 -3.01 8.75
C LEU A 147 -9.68 -2.74 9.76
N MET A 148 -10.70 -3.59 9.84
CA MET A 148 -11.78 -3.47 10.84
C MET A 148 -11.22 -3.64 12.26
N ASN A 149 -10.35 -4.64 12.46
CA ASN A 149 -9.64 -4.80 13.73
C ASN A 149 -8.78 -3.58 14.10
N LEU A 150 -8.18 -2.89 13.13
CA LEU A 150 -7.41 -1.67 13.35
C LEU A 150 -8.33 -0.49 13.74
N ILE A 151 -9.49 -0.40 13.11
CA ILE A 151 -10.54 0.59 13.42
C ILE A 151 -11.05 0.40 14.85
N ASP A 152 -11.41 -0.84 15.22
CA ASP A 152 -11.99 -1.13 16.53
C ASP A 152 -10.99 -0.90 17.68
N LYS A 153 -9.69 -1.02 17.40
CA LYS A 153 -8.61 -0.69 18.35
C LYS A 153 -8.30 0.81 18.44
N LYS A 154 -8.76 1.63 17.49
CA LYS A 154 -8.48 3.07 17.49
C LYS A 154 -9.30 3.77 18.57
N LYS A 155 -8.64 4.18 19.64
CA LYS A 155 -9.21 5.09 20.66
C LYS A 155 -8.95 6.55 20.28
N PHE A 156 -9.83 7.45 20.70
CA PHE A 156 -9.72 8.90 20.53
C PHE A 156 -9.30 9.57 21.84
#